data_AF-B4VX72-F1
#
_entry.id   AF-B4VX72-F1
#
_cell.length_a   1.000
_cell.length_b   1.000
_cell.length_c   1.000
_cell.angle_alpha   90.00
_cell.angle_beta   90.00
_cell.angle_gamma   90.00
#
_symmetry.space_group_name_H-M   'P 1'
#
loop_
_entity.id
_entity.type
_entity.pdbx_description
1 polymer ?
#
loop_
_entity_poly.entity_id
_entity_poly.type
_entity_poly.pdbx_seq_one_letter_code
_entity_poly.pdbx_strand_id
1 'polypeptide(L)' 'MTFLQLAVITCLTFVLIKFTASVFGYGNNRFLNSLVTAILAIFVTFELVKLLQAVFIKLG' A
#
# COMPACT_ATOMS: atom_id res chain seq x y z
N MET A 1 9.51 8.65 17.71
CA MET A 1 8.99 8.12 16.45
C MET A 1 7.59 8.68 16.25
N THR A 2 7.34 9.41 15.17
CA THR A 2 6.00 9.96 14.91
C THR A 2 5.05 8.86 14.46
N PHE A 3 3.75 9.00 14.75
CA PHE A 3 2.71 8.04 14.32
C PHE A 3 2.78 7.69 12.83
N LEU A 4 3.18 8.67 12.01
CA LEU A 4 3.33 8.53 10.56
C LEU A 4 4.48 7.58 10.19
N GLN A 5 5.62 7.67 10.88
CA GLN A 5 6.75 6.75 10.68
C GLN A 5 6.39 5.32 11.06
N LEU A 6 5.66 5.15 12.17
CA LEU A 6 5.15 3.86 12.61
C LEU A 6 4.24 3.24 11.53
N ALA A 7 3.29 3.99 10.98
CA ALA A 7 2.41 3.51 9.92
C ALA A 7 3.19 3.07 8.65
N VAL A 8 4.21 3.84 8.26
CA VAL A 8 5.04 3.53 7.09
C VAL A 8 5.86 2.25 7.30
N ILE A 9 6.46 2.08 8.47
CA ILE A 9 7.25 0.87 8.81
C ILE A 9 6.35 -0.37 8.80
N THR A 10 5.16 -0.29 9.39
CA THR A 10 4.21 -1.42 9.41
C THR A 10 3.76 -1.79 8.00
N CYS A 11 3.50 -0.80 7.15
CA CYS A 11 3.09 -0.99 5.76
C CYS A 11 4.19 -1.67 4.93
N LEU A 12 5.43 -1.20 5.04
CA LEU A 12 6.61 -1.81 4.40
C LEU A 12 6.83 -3.26 4.85
N THR A 13 6.67 -3.52 6.14
CA THR A 13 6.81 -4.86 6.70
C THR A 13 5.77 -5.81 6.12
N PHE A 14 4.51 -5.38 5.97
CA PHE A 14 3.45 -6.19 5.34
C PHE A 14 3.73 -6.51 3.86
N VAL A 15 4.25 -5.53 3.11
CA VAL A 15 4.65 -5.73 1.70
C VAL A 15 5.78 -6.74 1.61
N LEU A 16 6.81 -6.64 2.46
CA LEU A 16 7.92 -7.59 2.51
C LEU A 16 7.46 -9.00 2.88
N ILE A 17 6.59 -9.15 3.87
CA ILE A 17 6.03 -10.46 4.27
C ILE A 17 5.30 -11.10 3.09
N LYS A 18 4.50 -10.34 2.35
CA LYS A 18 3.74 -10.88 1.22
C LYS A 18 4.61 -11.18 0.01
N PHE A 19 5.63 -10.36 -0.24
CA PHE A 19 6.63 -10.62 -1.27
C PHE A 19 7.38 -11.92 -0.96
N THR A 20 7.81 -12.09 0.29
CA THR A 20 8.44 -13.31 0.79
C THR A 20 7.50 -14.51 0.64
N ALA A 21 6.24 -14.41 1.07
CA ALA A 21 5.24 -15.47 0.89
C ALA A 21 5.01 -15.83 -0.59
N SER A 22 5.06 -14.85 -1.50
CA SER A 22 4.97 -15.08 -2.94
C SER A 22 6.19 -15.84 -3.49
N VAL A 23 7.39 -15.50 -3.02
CA VAL A 23 8.65 -16.15 -3.42
C VAL A 23 8.72 -17.61 -2.96
N PHE A 24 8.20 -17.91 -1.76
CA PHE A 24 8.16 -19.28 -1.23
C PHE A 24 6.97 -20.12 -1.74
N GLY A 25 6.22 -19.66 -2.76
CA GLY A 25 5.10 -20.42 -3.34
C GLY A 25 3.81 -20.40 -2.52
N TYR A 26 3.78 -19.69 -1.38
CA TYR A 26 2.57 -19.41 -0.59
C TYR A 26 1.78 -18.20 -1.11
N GLY A 27 2.03 -17.76 -2.35
CA GLY A 27 1.40 -16.60 -2.97
C GLY A 27 -0.13 -16.66 -3.05
N ASN A 28 -0.72 -17.85 -2.97
CA ASN A 28 -2.17 -18.06 -3.02
C ASN A 28 -2.84 -18.14 -1.62
N ASN A 29 -2.20 -17.62 -0.57
CA ASN A 29 -2.86 -17.55 0.73
C ASN A 29 -3.90 -16.40 0.73
N ARG A 30 -5.19 -16.76 0.64
CA ARG A 30 -6.32 -15.83 0.42
C ARG A 30 -6.36 -14.69 1.44
N PHE A 31 -5.96 -14.96 2.69
CA PHE A 31 -5.96 -13.98 3.77
C PHE A 31 -4.87 -12.91 3.61
N LEU A 32 -3.62 -13.33 3.34
CA LEU A 32 -2.51 -12.40 3.09
C LEU A 32 -2.74 -11.60 1.81
N ASN A 33 -3.36 -12.22 0.80
CA ASN A 33 -3.65 -11.54 -0.44
C ASN A 33 -4.68 -10.41 -0.24
N SER A 34 -5.77 -10.68 0.48
CA SER A 34 -6.80 -9.69 0.81
C SER A 34 -6.24 -8.51 1.61
N LEU A 35 -5.41 -8.78 2.63
CA LEU A 35 -4.81 -7.73 3.48
C LEU A 35 -3.90 -6.79 2.69
N VAL A 36 -3.05 -7.32 1.80
CA VAL A 36 -2.20 -6.45 0.97
C VAL A 36 -3.02 -5.70 -0.07
N THR A 37 -4.04 -6.31 -0.65
CA THR A 37 -4.93 -5.60 -1.59
C THR A 37 -5.65 -4.44 -0.89
N ALA A 38 -6.10 -4.61 0.36
CA ALA A 38 -6.71 -3.53 1.13
C ALA A 38 -5.73 -2.38 1.39
N ILE A 39 -4.49 -2.69 1.81
CA ILE A 39 -3.44 -1.69 2.02
C ILE A 39 -3.11 -0.96 0.71
N LEU A 40 -2.97 -1.71 -0.39
CA LEU A 40 -2.66 -1.16 -1.70
C LEU A 40 -3.80 -0.28 -2.22
N ALA A 41 -5.05 -0.68 -2.03
CA ALA A 41 -6.22 0.12 -2.42
C ALA A 41 -6.28 1.46 -1.68
N ILE A 42 -5.96 1.47 -0.37
CA ILE A 42 -5.84 2.71 0.39
C ILE A 42 -4.74 3.58 -0.20
N PHE A 43 -3.56 3.01 -0.46
CA PHE A 43 -2.42 3.75 -1.01
C PHE A 43 -2.73 4.34 -2.40
N VAL A 44 -3.30 3.54 -3.30
CA VAL A 44 -3.73 3.96 -4.64
C VAL A 44 -4.77 5.07 -4.56
N THR A 45 -5.70 5.01 -3.60
CA THR A 45 -6.68 6.08 -3.39
C THR A 45 -6.00 7.40 -3.00
N PHE A 46 -5.04 7.37 -2.08
CA PHE A 46 -4.24 8.55 -1.73
C PHE A 46 -3.47 9.11 -2.93
N GLU A 47 -2.84 8.24 -3.72
CA GLU A 47 -2.07 8.64 -4.89
C GLU A 47 -2.96 9.27 -5.97
N LEU A 48 -4.15 8.70 -6.21
CA LEU A 48 -5.16 9.24 -7.12
C LEU A 48 -5.67 10.60 -6.67
N VAL A 49 -5.92 10.79 -5.37
CA VAL A 49 -6.33 12.10 -4.82
C VAL A 49 -5.24 13.15 -5.03
N LYS A 50 -3.96 12.81 -4.78
CA LYS A 50 -2.83 13.72 -5.04
C LYS A 50 -2.69 14.05 -6.52
N LEU A 51 -2.83 13.06 -7.41
CA LEU A 51 -2.83 13.27 -8.85
C LEU A 51 -3.97 14.19 -9.29
N LEU A 52 -5.18 14.00 -8.75
CA LEU A 52 -6.31 14.86 -9.02
C LEU A 52 -6.03 16.30 -8.57
N GLN A 53 -5.50 16.49 -7.35
CA GLN A 53 -5.09 17.82 -6.87
C GLN A 53 -4.04 18.45 -7.78
N ALA A 54 -3.02 17.70 -8.20
CA ALA A 54 -1.97 18.20 -9.09
C ALA A 54 -2.53 18.60 -10.46
N VAL A 55 -3.49 17.85 -10.99
CA VAL A 55 -4.18 18.17 -12.26
C VAL A 55 -5.04 19.43 -12.11
N PHE A 56 -5.81 19.56 -11.02
CA PHE A 56 -6.59 20.77 -10.75
C PHE A 56 -5.71 22.01 -10.56
N ILE A 57 -4.58 21.90 -9.87
CA ILE A 57 -3.62 23.00 -9.69
C ILE A 57 -2.97 23.43 -11.02
N LYS A 58 -2.79 22.50 -11.97
CA LYS A 58 -2.23 22.82 -13.29
C LYS A 58 -3.24 23.39 -14.29
N LEU A 59 -4.54 23.22 -14.02
CA LEU A 59 -5.63 23.65 -14.90
C LEU A 59 -6.25 25.00 -14.50
N GLY A 60 -5.96 25.51 -13.30
CA GLY A 60 -6.28 26.87 -12.85
C GLY A 60 -5.08 27.79 -12.91
#